data_AF-A0A357BQN0-F1
#
_entry.id   AF-A0A357BQN0-F1
#
_cell.length_a   1.000
_cell.length_b   1.000
_cell.length_c   1.000
_cell.angle_alpha   90.00
_cell.angle_beta   90.00
_cell.angle_gamma   90.00
#
_symmetry.space_group_name_H-M   'P 1'
#
loop_
_entity.id
_entity.type
_entity.pdbx_description
1 polymer ?
#
loop_
_entity_poly.entity_id
_entity_poly.type
_entity_poly.pdbx_seq_one_letter_code
_entity_poly.pdbx_strand_id
1 'polypeptide(L)'
;MAIHLVIDGYNLTAVMTTPGISAMDLEGTREELIKRLSVYKRIKRHKITVVFDGKKSGNFYRAKMNQGGIEIIFSKDGEEADQILKELAKAERQNLTLVTSDRAVVSFAEACGTVAIPSDEFNEILSTALYNDMKGVVDEDDEEAALSNKSGNPRKLSKQERKRLQRIKKL
;
A
#
# COMPACT_ATOMS: atom_id res chain seq x y z
N MET A 1 11.69 -5.78 -10.34
CA MET A 1 11.85 -4.30 -10.21
C MET A 1 11.34 -3.90 -8.83
N ALA A 2 12.10 -3.16 -8.04
CA ALA A 2 11.63 -2.68 -6.74
C ALA A 2 10.59 -1.57 -6.92
N ILE A 3 9.41 -1.74 -6.35
CA ILE A 3 8.34 -0.74 -6.34
C ILE A 3 8.40 0.00 -5.00
N HIS A 4 8.11 1.31 -5.01
CA HIS A 4 7.87 2.05 -3.79
C HIS A 4 6.38 2.06 -3.47
N LEU A 5 6.00 1.31 -2.44
CA LEU A 5 4.65 1.28 -1.89
C LEU A 5 4.50 2.38 -0.84
N VAL A 6 3.50 3.24 -1.02
CA VAL A 6 3.09 4.21 0.00
C VAL A 6 1.68 3.86 0.45
N ILE A 7 1.52 3.62 1.75
CA ILE A 7 0.32 3.04 2.33
C ILE A 7 -0.33 4.03 3.28
N ASP A 8 -1.64 4.20 3.13
CA ASP A 8 -2.50 4.86 4.11
C ASP A 8 -2.76 3.90 5.28
N GLY A 9 -2.14 4.20 6.42
CA GLY A 9 -2.11 3.32 7.57
C GLY A 9 -3.49 3.07 8.17
N TYR A 10 -4.32 4.11 8.34
CA TYR A 10 -5.63 3.92 8.97
C TYR A 10 -6.61 3.21 8.06
N ASN A 11 -6.56 3.52 6.76
CA ASN A 11 -7.42 2.86 5.79
C ASN A 11 -7.10 1.37 5.69
N LEU A 12 -5.82 1.01 5.70
CA LEU A 12 -5.42 -0.39 5.72
C LEU A 12 -5.77 -1.07 7.05
N THR A 13 -5.57 -0.43 8.21
CA THR A 13 -6.01 -1.01 9.49
C THR A 13 -7.52 -1.22 9.55
N ALA A 14 -8.31 -0.35 8.91
CA ALA A 14 -9.77 -0.45 8.90
C ALA A 14 -10.27 -1.70 8.17
N VAL A 15 -9.60 -2.11 7.09
CA VAL A 15 -9.94 -3.36 6.36
C VAL A 15 -9.35 -4.62 7.02
N MET A 16 -8.29 -4.48 7.81
CA MET A 16 -7.69 -5.59 8.57
C MET A 16 -8.51 -5.98 9.79
N THR A 17 -9.18 -5.01 10.42
CA THR A 17 -9.97 -5.24 11.63
C THR A 17 -11.40 -5.61 11.26
N THR A 18 -11.86 -6.79 11.67
CA THR A 18 -13.25 -7.20 11.48
C THR A 18 -14.17 -6.41 12.42
N PRO A 19 -15.24 -5.76 11.94
CA PRO A 19 -16.22 -5.11 12.80
C PRO A 19 -16.78 -6.10 13.83
N GLY A 20 -16.56 -5.84 15.12
CA GLY A 20 -17.10 -6.65 16.22
C GLY A 20 -16.16 -7.67 16.86
N ILE A 21 -14.95 -7.87 16.34
CA ILE A 21 -13.90 -8.64 17.03
C ILE A 21 -13.08 -7.66 17.85
N SER A 22 -13.08 -7.86 19.18
CA SER A 22 -12.35 -7.16 20.25
C SER A 22 -11.56 -5.92 19.83
N ALA A 23 -11.93 -4.77 20.41
CA ALA A 23 -11.23 -3.49 20.28
C ALA A 23 -9.74 -3.63 20.64
N MET A 24 -8.91 -4.01 19.67
CA MET A 24 -7.50 -3.70 19.76
C MET A 24 -7.41 -2.18 19.82
N ASP A 25 -6.69 -1.68 20.81
CA ASP A 25 -6.35 -0.26 20.83
C ASP A 25 -5.67 0.09 19.50
N LEU A 26 -5.83 1.34 19.06
CA LEU A 26 -5.25 1.83 17.80
C LEU A 26 -3.75 1.53 17.71
N GLU A 27 -3.07 1.54 18.85
CA GLU A 27 -1.66 1.20 18.97
C GLU A 27 -1.37 -0.27 18.66
N GLY A 28 -2.14 -1.21 19.22
CA GLY A 28 -1.99 -2.64 18.92
C GLY A 28 -2.28 -2.97 17.46
N THR A 29 -3.31 -2.34 16.88
CA THR A 29 -3.64 -2.52 15.45
C THR A 29 -2.51 -1.99 14.55
N ARG A 30 -1.92 -0.85 14.92
CA ARG A 30 -0.77 -0.27 14.22
C ARG A 30 0.45 -1.19 14.28
N GLU A 31 0.78 -1.72 15.46
CA GLU A 31 1.90 -2.64 15.63
C GLU A 31 1.73 -3.91 14.80
N GLU A 32 0.53 -4.49 14.80
CA GLU A 32 0.22 -5.68 14.00
C GLU A 32 0.34 -5.38 12.50
N LEU A 33 -0.15 -4.23 12.02
CA LEU A 33 0.04 -3.81 10.63
C LEU A 33 1.53 -3.72 10.27
N ILE A 34 2.34 -3.04 11.10
CA ILE A 34 3.78 -2.88 10.84
C ILE A 34 4.47 -4.24 10.81
N LYS A 35 4.10 -5.16 11.69
CA LYS A 35 4.65 -6.52 11.73
C LYS A 35 4.35 -7.28 10.45
N ARG A 36 3.09 -7.27 9.98
CA ARG A 36 2.69 -7.92 8.72
C ARG A 36 3.42 -7.33 7.51
N LEU A 37 3.49 -6.00 7.43
CA LEU A 37 4.22 -5.32 6.36
C LEU A 37 5.72 -5.63 6.39
N SER A 38 6.30 -5.88 7.57
CA SER A 38 7.73 -6.19 7.68
C SER A 38 8.04 -7.56 7.09
N VAL A 39 7.15 -8.54 7.32
CA VAL A 39 7.23 -9.86 6.68
C VAL A 39 7.01 -9.73 5.18
N TYR A 40 5.99 -9.00 4.74
CA TYR A 40 5.73 -8.77 3.32
C TYR A 40 6.91 -8.12 2.60
N LYS A 41 7.54 -7.12 3.22
CA LYS A 41 8.76 -6.49 2.71
C LYS A 41 9.89 -7.51 2.55
N ARG A 42 10.05 -8.46 3.47
CA ARG A 42 11.07 -9.51 3.36
C ARG A 42 10.83 -10.41 2.15
N ILE A 43 9.56 -10.73 1.86
CA ILE A 43 9.13 -11.57 0.74
C ILE A 43 9.37 -10.83 -0.60
N LYS A 44 8.70 -9.69 -0.82
CA LYS A 44 8.68 -9.00 -2.12
C LYS A 44 9.79 -7.96 -2.32
N ARG A 45 10.54 -7.63 -1.25
CA ARG A 45 11.70 -6.70 -1.26
C ARG A 45 11.38 -5.30 -1.80
N HIS A 46 10.14 -4.86 -1.67
CA HIS A 46 9.72 -3.51 -2.05
C HIS A 46 10.11 -2.47 -1.00
N LYS A 47 10.24 -1.21 -1.42
CA LYS A 47 10.32 -0.09 -0.47
C LYS A 47 8.91 0.18 0.03
N ILE A 48 8.70 0.22 1.33
CA ILE A 48 7.38 0.47 1.94
C ILE A 48 7.50 1.69 2.84
N THR A 49 6.60 2.64 2.61
CA THR A 49 6.39 3.79 3.47
C THR A 49 4.92 3.81 3.92
N VAL A 50 4.67 3.92 5.22
CA VAL A 50 3.32 3.97 5.79
C VAL A 50 3.08 5.36 6.36
N VAL A 51 1.95 5.96 6.02
CA VAL A 51 1.55 7.27 6.54
C VAL A 51 0.38 7.09 7.48
N PHE A 52 0.52 7.55 8.73
CA PHE A 52 -0.56 7.59 9.72
C PHE A 52 -1.00 9.03 9.97
N ASP A 53 -2.32 9.23 10.07
CA ASP A 53 -2.89 10.52 10.49
C ASP A 53 -2.56 10.82 11.98
N GLY A 54 -1.81 11.89 12.20
CA GLY A 54 -1.33 12.33 13.49
C GLY A 54 -2.34 13.09 14.34
N LYS A 55 -3.60 13.26 13.92
CA LYS A 55 -4.67 13.94 14.70
C LYS A 55 -4.77 13.47 16.17
N LYS A 56 -4.29 12.27 16.51
CA LYS A 56 -4.27 11.73 17.89
C LYS A 56 -2.93 11.84 18.62
N SER A 57 -1.83 12.18 17.94
CA SER A 57 -0.48 12.15 18.52
C SER A 57 -0.04 13.49 19.15
N GLY A 58 -0.74 14.61 18.88
CA GLY A 58 -0.39 15.92 19.46
C GLY A 58 0.98 16.46 19.07
N ASN A 59 1.59 15.93 18.01
CA ASN A 59 2.93 16.30 17.57
C ASN A 59 2.91 17.55 16.67
N PHE A 60 3.74 18.54 17.01
CA PHE A 60 3.91 19.77 16.22
C PHE A 60 4.72 19.58 14.92
N TYR A 61 5.34 18.42 14.71
CA TYR A 61 6.22 18.12 13.58
C TYR A 61 5.92 16.76 12.96
N ARG A 62 6.19 16.60 11.66
CA ARG A 62 6.12 15.28 11.00
C ARG A 62 7.15 14.36 11.65
N ALA A 63 6.70 13.33 12.35
CA ALA A 63 7.60 12.33 12.91
C ALA A 63 7.87 11.26 11.85
N LYS A 64 9.15 10.97 11.62
CA LYS A 64 9.58 9.85 10.79
C LYS A 64 10.26 8.82 11.67
N MET A 65 9.85 7.57 11.55
CA MET A 65 10.52 6.45 12.21
C MET A 65 10.74 5.32 11.21
N ASN A 66 11.71 4.46 11.50
CA ASN A 66 11.93 3.24 10.73
C ASN A 66 11.75 2.04 11.66
N GLN A 67 10.83 1.15 11.31
CA GLN A 67 10.53 -0.04 12.09
C GLN A 67 10.41 -1.24 11.15
N GLY A 68 11.18 -2.30 11.41
CA GLY A 68 11.20 -3.48 10.54
C GLY A 68 11.65 -3.18 9.10
N GLY A 69 12.39 -2.09 8.88
CA GLY A 69 12.79 -1.63 7.56
C GLY A 69 11.71 -0.81 6.83
N ILE A 70 10.55 -0.57 7.44
CA ILE A 70 9.47 0.25 6.88
C ILE A 70 9.66 1.69 7.33
N GLU A 71 9.56 2.65 6.41
CA GLU A 71 9.51 4.07 6.77
C GLU A 71 8.08 4.41 7.24
N ILE A 72 7.94 4.92 8.45
CA ILE A 72 6.65 5.32 9.01
C ILE A 72 6.66 6.83 9.17
N ILE A 73 5.64 7.49 8.63
CA ILE A 73 5.47 8.93 8.69
C ILE A 73 4.16 9.21 9.44
N PHE A 74 4.26 9.97 10.53
CA PHE A 74 3.09 10.54 11.19
C PHE A 74 2.88 11.96 10.68
N SER A 75 1.65 12.29 10.30
CA SER A 75 1.31 13.68 10.00
C SER A 75 1.40 14.54 11.27
N LYS A 76 1.62 15.84 11.09
CA LYS A 76 1.64 16.80 12.21
C LYS A 76 0.24 17.33 12.48
N ASP A 77 0.06 17.98 13.62
CA ASP A 77 -1.17 18.70 13.91
C ASP A 77 -1.46 19.78 12.82
N GLY A 78 -2.70 19.80 12.33
CA GLY A 78 -3.13 20.64 11.21
C GLY A 78 -2.73 20.17 9.80
N GLU A 79 -2.11 19.00 9.66
CA GLU A 79 -1.79 18.39 8.36
C GLU A 79 -2.40 16.99 8.25
N GLU A 80 -3.18 16.76 7.19
CA GLU A 80 -3.82 15.48 6.95
C GLU A 80 -2.85 14.51 6.25
N ALA A 81 -2.97 13.23 6.58
CA ALA A 81 -2.20 12.17 5.91
C ALA A 81 -2.37 12.25 4.37
N ASP A 82 -3.58 12.55 3.90
CA ASP A 82 -3.93 12.81 2.50
C ASP A 82 -2.99 13.80 1.82
N GLN A 83 -2.61 14.88 2.51
CA GLN A 83 -1.72 15.90 1.95
C GLN A 83 -0.33 15.33 1.71
N ILE A 84 0.19 14.55 2.67
CA ILE A 84 1.48 13.86 2.56
C ILE A 84 1.43 12.83 1.42
N LEU A 85 0.34 12.06 1.31
CA LEU A 85 0.14 11.09 0.23
C LEU A 85 0.14 11.77 -1.14
N LYS A 86 -0.56 12.91 -1.29
CA LYS A 86 -0.58 13.72 -2.51
C LYS A 86 0.79 14.28 -2.86
N GLU A 87 1.54 14.78 -1.87
CA GLU A 87 2.93 15.25 -2.07
C GLU A 87 3.84 14.13 -2.60
N LEU A 88 3.80 12.95 -1.97
CA LEU A 88 4.58 11.80 -2.40
C LEU A 88 4.19 11.32 -3.79
N ALA A 89 2.88 11.24 -4.08
CA ALA A 89 2.38 10.87 -5.40
C ALA A 89 2.85 11.86 -6.49
N LYS A 90 2.87 13.16 -6.20
CA LYS A 90 3.36 14.18 -7.13
C LYS A 90 4.87 14.10 -7.36
N ALA A 91 5.63 13.78 -6.32
CA ALA A 91 7.09 13.71 -6.35
C ALA A 91 7.60 12.49 -7.13
N GLU A 92 7.06 11.30 -6.87
CA GLU A 92 7.58 10.04 -7.44
C GLU A 92 6.76 9.50 -8.63
N ARG A 93 5.51 9.95 -8.77
CA ARG A 93 4.61 9.64 -9.90
C ARG A 93 4.56 8.13 -10.21
N GLN A 94 5.08 7.73 -11.37
CA GLN A 94 4.99 6.36 -11.87
C GLN A 94 5.83 5.34 -11.09
N ASN A 95 6.80 5.80 -10.29
CA ASN A 95 7.67 4.93 -9.50
C ASN A 95 7.01 4.52 -8.17
N LEU A 96 5.95 5.22 -7.80
CA LEU A 96 5.19 5.02 -6.57
C LEU A 96 3.89 4.28 -6.86
N THR A 97 3.52 3.38 -5.97
CA THR A 97 2.20 2.76 -5.92
C THR A 97 1.56 3.13 -4.60
N LEU A 98 0.40 3.77 -4.66
CA LEU A 98 -0.32 4.26 -3.51
C LEU A 98 -1.35 3.20 -3.08
N VAL A 99 -1.46 2.93 -1.78
CA VAL A 99 -2.48 2.04 -1.21
C VAL A 99 -3.42 2.88 -0.36
N THR A 100 -4.61 3.15 -0.88
CA THR A 100 -5.70 3.84 -0.17
C THR A 100 -7.02 3.61 -0.89
N SER A 101 -8.11 3.58 -0.13
CA SER A 101 -9.49 3.60 -0.62
C SER A 101 -10.11 5.01 -0.64
N ASP A 102 -9.37 6.06 -0.28
CA ASP A 102 -9.86 7.44 -0.37
C ASP A 102 -9.94 7.92 -1.82
N ARG A 103 -11.15 8.22 -2.29
CA ARG A 103 -11.40 8.63 -3.69
C ARG A 103 -10.71 9.93 -4.08
N ALA A 104 -10.59 10.90 -3.17
CA ALA A 104 -9.95 12.18 -3.44
C ALA A 104 -8.44 12.02 -3.61
N VAL A 105 -7.81 11.19 -2.76
CA VAL A 105 -6.38 10.88 -2.89
C VAL A 105 -6.12 10.04 -4.14
N VAL A 106 -6.95 9.01 -4.42
CA VAL A 106 -6.86 8.19 -5.64
C VAL A 106 -6.94 9.05 -6.89
N SER A 107 -7.96 9.91 -6.99
CA SER A 107 -8.16 10.77 -8.17
C SER A 107 -6.96 11.69 -8.41
N PHE A 108 -6.38 12.24 -7.32
CA PHE A 108 -5.19 13.07 -7.41
C PHE A 108 -3.94 12.29 -7.85
N ALA A 109 -3.74 11.10 -7.27
CA ALA A 109 -2.62 10.23 -7.61
C ALA A 109 -2.68 9.81 -9.09
N GLU A 110 -3.87 9.43 -9.56
CA GLU A 110 -4.13 9.08 -10.95
C GLU A 110 -3.87 10.24 -11.91
N ALA A 111 -4.27 11.46 -11.56
CA ALA A 111 -3.96 12.68 -12.31
C ALA A 111 -2.45 12.95 -12.40
N CYS A 112 -1.69 12.58 -11.37
CA CYS A 112 -0.21 12.66 -11.35
C CYS A 112 0.48 11.50 -12.12
N GLY A 113 -0.28 10.49 -12.57
CA GLY A 113 0.24 9.30 -13.23
C GLY A 113 0.75 8.21 -12.28
N THR A 114 0.46 8.34 -10.99
CA THR A 114 0.71 7.34 -9.95
C THR A 114 -0.35 6.26 -10.02
N VAL A 115 0.02 5.01 -9.74
CA VAL A 115 -0.95 3.92 -9.65
C VAL A 115 -1.47 3.86 -8.22
N ALA A 116 -2.79 3.81 -8.06
CA ALA A 116 -3.42 3.57 -6.76
C ALA A 116 -4.04 2.15 -6.72
N ILE A 117 -4.00 1.55 -5.53
CA ILE A 117 -4.56 0.24 -5.22
C ILE A 117 -5.48 0.42 -4.00
N PRO A 118 -6.73 -0.05 -4.05
CA PRO A 118 -7.63 -0.06 -2.90
C PRO A 118 -7.06 -0.83 -1.69
N SER A 119 -7.35 -0.36 -0.49
CA SER A 119 -6.81 -0.94 0.75
C SER A 119 -7.26 -2.38 0.98
N ASP A 120 -8.50 -2.72 0.61
CA ASP A 120 -9.07 -4.07 0.66
C ASP A 120 -8.34 -5.04 -0.28
N GLU A 121 -8.14 -4.64 -1.54
CA GLU A 121 -7.40 -5.46 -2.52
C GLU A 121 -5.94 -5.67 -2.07
N PHE A 122 -5.29 -4.63 -1.55
CA PHE A 122 -3.95 -4.79 -0.99
C PHE A 122 -3.91 -5.70 0.24
N ASN A 123 -4.94 -5.67 1.08
CA ASN A 123 -5.04 -6.56 2.24
C ASN A 123 -5.16 -8.04 1.83
N GLU A 124 -5.85 -8.35 0.73
CA GLU A 124 -5.90 -9.70 0.16
C GLU A 124 -4.53 -10.15 -0.35
N ILE A 125 -3.83 -9.29 -1.10
CA ILE A 125 -2.45 -9.55 -1.58
C ILE A 125 -1.52 -9.80 -0.39
N LEU A 126 -1.55 -8.92 0.62
CA LEU A 126 -0.77 -9.04 1.84
C LEU A 126 -1.05 -10.37 2.55
N SER A 127 -2.33 -10.71 2.74
CA SER A 127 -2.73 -11.94 3.42
C SER A 127 -2.29 -13.20 2.67
N THR A 128 -2.38 -13.17 1.34
CA THR A 128 -1.97 -14.28 0.47
C THR A 128 -0.45 -14.49 0.54
N ALA A 129 0.34 -13.42 0.40
CA ALA A 129 1.80 -13.50 0.50
C ALA A 129 2.25 -14.02 1.87
N LEU A 130 1.61 -13.58 2.96
CA LEU A 130 1.91 -14.07 4.31
C LEU A 130 1.55 -15.55 4.49
N TYR A 131 0.41 -15.99 3.94
CA TYR A 131 0.00 -17.39 3.98
C TYR A 131 0.98 -18.29 3.23
N ASN A 132 1.45 -17.86 2.07
CA ASN A 132 2.43 -18.59 1.26
C ASN A 132 3.78 -18.71 1.97
N ASP A 133 4.28 -17.63 2.59
CA ASP A 133 5.49 -17.64 3.44
C ASP A 133 5.34 -18.62 4.62
N MET A 134 4.17 -18.64 5.28
CA MET A 134 3.90 -19.58 6.38
C MET A 134 3.81 -21.04 5.94
N LYS A 135 3.27 -21.30 4.74
CA LYS A 135 3.15 -22.67 4.18
C LYS A 135 4.42 -23.15 3.49
N GLY A 136 5.42 -22.28 3.33
CA GLY A 136 6.63 -22.59 2.56
C GLY A 136 6.35 -22.82 1.07
N VAL A 137 5.22 -22.30 0.57
CA VAL A 137 4.89 -22.33 -0.86
C VAL A 137 5.59 -21.16 -1.50
N VAL A 138 6.45 -21.43 -2.48
CA VAL A 138 7.14 -20.40 -3.24
C VAL A 138 6.15 -19.86 -4.26
N ASP A 139 5.90 -18.55 -4.28
CA ASP A 139 5.11 -17.92 -5.35
C ASP A 139 5.83 -18.15 -6.69
N GLU A 140 5.28 -19.02 -7.55
CA GLU A 140 5.77 -19.22 -8.92
C GLU A 140 5.59 -17.97 -9.80
N ASP A 141 4.82 -16.98 -9.35
CA ASP A 141 4.55 -15.72 -10.05
C ASP A 141 5.75 -14.75 -10.14
N ASP A 142 6.81 -14.98 -9.34
CA ASP A 142 8.01 -14.14 -9.38
C ASP A 142 8.94 -14.45 -10.59
N GLU A 143 8.73 -15.58 -11.32
CA GLU A 143 9.52 -15.93 -12.52
C GLU A 143 8.86 -15.61 -13.88
N GLU A 144 7.55 -15.36 -13.97
CA GLU A 144 6.84 -15.26 -15.26
C GLU A 144 6.45 -13.82 -15.67
N ALA A 145 7.44 -12.92 -15.66
CA ALA A 145 7.29 -11.53 -16.13
C ALA A 145 7.55 -11.33 -17.64
N ALA A 146 7.74 -12.40 -18.41
CA ALA A 146 7.91 -12.32 -19.86
C ALA A 146 7.07 -13.37 -20.58
N LEU A 147 6.20 -12.89 -21.47
CA LEU A 147 5.46 -13.60 -22.52
C LEU A 147 4.09 -14.21 -22.12
N SER A 148 3.02 -13.48 -22.47
CA SER A 148 1.95 -14.12 -23.23
C SER A 148 1.26 -13.10 -24.15
N ASN A 149 1.44 -13.34 -25.45
CA ASN A 149 0.69 -12.71 -26.53
C ASN A 149 -0.68 -13.38 -26.69
N LYS A 150 -1.65 -12.59 -27.20
CA LYS A 150 -2.96 -12.92 -27.81
C LYS A 150 -4.20 -12.73 -26.92
N SER A 151 -4.95 -11.66 -27.19
CA SER A 151 -6.15 -11.75 -28.05
C SER A 151 -6.74 -10.34 -28.25
N GLY A 152 -7.11 -10.00 -29.48
CA GLY A 152 -7.79 -8.75 -29.80
C GLY A 152 -9.31 -8.90 -29.72
N ASN A 153 -9.99 -8.03 -28.96
CA ASN A 153 -11.39 -7.58 -29.14
C ASN A 153 -11.73 -6.42 -28.14
N PRO A 154 -12.87 -5.70 -28.20
CA PRO A 154 -12.94 -4.25 -28.38
C PRO A 154 -13.21 -3.44 -27.08
N ARG A 155 -13.20 -4.08 -25.90
CA ARG A 155 -13.29 -3.38 -24.60
C ARG A 155 -11.90 -3.14 -24.05
N LYS A 156 -11.21 -2.20 -24.69
CA LYS A 156 -9.85 -1.83 -24.31
C LYS A 156 -9.92 -1.17 -22.91
N LEU A 157 -9.61 -1.93 -21.84
CA LEU A 157 -9.37 -1.40 -20.47
C LEU A 157 -8.59 -0.08 -20.53
N SER A 158 -8.90 0.86 -19.66
CA SER A 158 -8.21 2.15 -19.62
C SER A 158 -6.71 1.93 -19.42
N LYS A 159 -5.91 2.90 -19.86
CA LYS A 159 -4.44 2.85 -19.68
C LYS A 159 -4.06 2.74 -18.19
N GLN A 160 -4.86 3.32 -17.31
CA GLN A 160 -4.69 3.25 -15.86
C GLN A 160 -5.02 1.87 -15.31
N GLU A 161 -6.17 1.27 -15.68
CA GLU A 161 -6.53 -0.09 -15.24
C GLU A 161 -5.49 -1.12 -15.68
N ARG A 162 -4.96 -1.02 -16.90
CA ARG A 162 -3.86 -1.89 -17.35
C ARG A 162 -2.62 -1.73 -16.48
N LYS A 163 -2.23 -0.50 -16.17
CA LYS A 163 -1.08 -0.23 -15.30
C LYS A 163 -1.32 -0.75 -13.88
N ARG A 164 -2.53 -0.62 -13.35
CA ARG A 164 -2.92 -1.17 -12.04
C ARG A 164 -2.80 -2.69 -12.01
N LEU A 165 -3.38 -3.40 -12.99
CA LEU A 165 -3.25 -4.86 -13.08
C LEU A 165 -1.79 -5.31 -13.22
N GLN A 166 -0.99 -4.57 -13.98
CA GLN A 166 0.46 -4.83 -14.07
C GLN A 166 1.22 -4.55 -12.77
N ARG A 167 0.72 -3.64 -11.92
CA ARG A 167 1.29 -3.40 -10.58
C ARG A 167 0.87 -4.52 -9.64
N ILE A 168 -0.40 -4.90 -9.63
CA ILE A 168 -0.93 -5.99 -8.80
C ILE A 168 -0.19 -7.29 -9.08
N LYS A 169 0.05 -7.67 -10.34
CA LYS A 169 0.83 -8.88 -10.67
C LYS A 169 2.26 -8.87 -10.08
N LYS A 170 2.80 -7.70 -9.74
CA LYS A 170 4.16 -7.53 -9.20
C LYS A 170 4.19 -7.45 -7.67
N LEU A 171 3.04 -7.35 -7.02
CA LEU A 171 2.89 -7.30 -5.57
C LEU A 171 2.62 -8.71 -5.07
#